data_AF-A0A1G7J761-F1
#
_entry.id   AF-A0A1G7J761-F1
#
_cell.length_a   1.000
_cell.length_b   1.000
_cell.length_c   1.000
_cell.angle_alpha   90.00
_cell.angle_beta   90.00
_cell.angle_gamma   90.00
#
_symmetry.space_group_name_H-M   'P 1'
#
loop_
_entity.id
_entity.type
_entity.pdbx_description
1 polymer ?
#
loop_
_entity_poly.entity_id
_entity_poly.type
_entity_poly.pdbx_seq_one_letter_code
_entity_poly.pdbx_strand_id
1 'polypeptide(L)'
;MDTRQALLVDAFTDEPLAGNPAGVVPDGDGLDDEQMQAIASELGASETAFLRSSEDADRAVRYFTPRTEVDMCGHATIASHAYLYERDEIEAGDHTLETEAGVLDIEVTEDGGVWMTQNQPEIRRVDLDYDRMADALGVDVAALEDVGADLPLARSTTGLPFLVIPVNFLEHLSNLDPDMAAIAELSREVDTAGVYAFTFDTLEQESTLHGRMFAPKAGVPEDPVTGTASGAVGAYLREFQAFDDLPDELVFEQGHFVDRPGTVYVRVGAEIAVGGWAVTALDGDLVVPETEDDDIIEV
;
A
#
# COMPACT_ATOMS: atom_id res chain seq x y z
N MET A 1 -27.71 -5.55 -20.19
CA MET A 1 -26.46 -5.74 -19.45
C MET A 1 -25.75 -4.41 -19.43
N ASP A 2 -25.63 -3.85 -18.24
CA ASP A 2 -24.88 -2.62 -18.02
C ASP A 2 -23.39 -2.88 -18.31
N THR A 3 -22.66 -1.85 -18.72
CA THR A 3 -21.23 -1.96 -19.04
C THR A 3 -20.50 -0.82 -18.37
N ARG A 4 -19.41 -1.14 -17.68
CA ARG A 4 -18.60 -0.18 -16.93
C ARG A 4 -17.18 -0.21 -17.41
N GLN A 5 -16.58 0.97 -17.53
CA GLN A 5 -15.14 1.07 -17.75
C GLN A 5 -14.43 0.52 -16.51
N ALA A 6 -13.43 -0.33 -16.75
CA ALA A 6 -12.63 -0.93 -15.70
C ALA A 6 -11.17 -1.01 -16.16
N LEU A 7 -10.27 -0.63 -15.26
CA LEU A 7 -8.86 -0.49 -15.55
C LEU A 7 -8.02 -1.32 -14.58
N LEU A 8 -6.82 -1.68 -15.02
CA LEU A 8 -5.71 -2.01 -14.14
C LEU A 8 -4.67 -0.90 -14.25
N VAL A 9 -4.40 -0.25 -13.13
CA VAL A 9 -3.47 0.87 -13.02
C VAL A 9 -2.40 0.48 -12.01
N ASP A 10 -1.15 0.51 -12.45
CA ASP A 10 0.00 0.14 -11.65
C ASP A 10 0.49 1.35 -10.86
N ALA A 11 0.29 1.35 -9.54
CA ALA A 11 0.71 2.43 -8.65
C ALA A 11 2.16 2.28 -8.18
N PHE A 12 2.76 3.40 -7.79
CA PHE A 12 4.17 3.52 -7.37
C PHE A 12 5.17 3.15 -8.46
N THR A 13 4.83 3.42 -9.72
CA THR A 13 5.70 3.17 -10.87
C THR A 13 5.29 4.03 -12.06
N ASP A 14 6.22 4.26 -12.97
CA ASP A 14 6.01 4.80 -14.30
C ASP A 14 6.16 3.73 -15.40
N GLU A 15 6.46 2.48 -15.02
CA GLU A 15 6.61 1.35 -15.92
C GLU A 15 5.37 0.42 -15.88
N PRO A 16 4.70 0.16 -17.02
CA PRO A 16 3.60 -0.80 -17.04
C PRO A 16 4.03 -2.19 -16.60
N LEU A 17 3.14 -2.86 -15.87
CA LEU A 17 3.30 -4.20 -15.28
C LEU A 17 4.30 -4.26 -14.11
N ALA A 18 4.71 -3.11 -13.57
CA ALA A 18 5.52 -2.98 -12.36
C ALA A 18 4.67 -2.38 -11.21
N GLY A 19 5.28 -2.02 -10.07
CA GLY A 19 4.55 -1.40 -8.95
C GLY A 19 3.43 -2.27 -8.35
N ASN A 20 2.44 -1.64 -7.71
CA ASN A 20 1.29 -2.33 -7.11
C ASN A 20 0.02 -2.16 -7.96
N PRO A 21 -0.53 -3.23 -8.56
CA PRO A 21 -1.68 -3.13 -9.46
C PRO A 21 -2.97 -2.90 -8.69
N ALA A 22 -3.68 -1.81 -9.01
CA ALA A 22 -5.04 -1.55 -8.55
C ALA A 22 -6.05 -1.70 -9.68
N GLY A 23 -7.20 -2.27 -9.36
CA GLY A 23 -8.41 -2.09 -10.16
C GLY A 23 -8.94 -0.67 -9.99
N VAL A 24 -9.36 -0.03 -11.07
CA VAL A 24 -10.04 1.28 -11.01
C VAL A 24 -11.30 1.24 -11.85
N VAL A 25 -12.43 1.59 -11.24
CA VAL A 25 -13.72 1.80 -11.89
C VAL A 25 -14.08 3.28 -11.74
N PRO A 26 -13.89 4.11 -12.79
CA PRO A 26 -14.03 5.56 -12.69
C PRO A 26 -15.47 6.06 -12.45
N ASP A 27 -16.46 5.24 -12.79
CA ASP A 27 -17.88 5.49 -12.56
C ASP A 27 -18.52 4.29 -11.87
N GLY A 28 -18.43 4.29 -10.54
CA GLY A 28 -19.05 3.32 -9.66
C GLY A 28 -20.46 3.69 -9.21
N ASP A 29 -21.03 4.81 -9.67
CA ASP A 29 -22.36 5.23 -9.24
C ASP A 29 -23.45 4.31 -9.82
N GLY A 30 -24.39 3.92 -8.95
CA GLY A 30 -25.49 3.00 -9.28
C GLY A 30 -25.12 1.52 -9.26
N LEU A 31 -23.87 1.15 -8.95
CA LEU A 31 -23.51 -0.22 -8.61
C LEU A 31 -23.87 -0.51 -7.15
N ASP A 32 -24.35 -1.72 -6.87
CA ASP A 32 -24.50 -2.19 -5.48
C ASP A 32 -23.28 -2.98 -5.00
N ASP A 33 -23.32 -3.38 -3.73
CA ASP A 33 -22.22 -4.08 -3.05
C ASP A 33 -21.87 -5.41 -3.74
N GLU A 34 -22.88 -6.15 -4.21
CA GLU A 34 -22.69 -7.45 -4.86
C GLU A 34 -22.02 -7.27 -6.24
N GLN A 35 -22.44 -6.25 -6.99
CA GLN A 35 -21.82 -5.90 -8.27
C GLN A 35 -20.39 -5.41 -8.11
N MET A 36 -20.13 -4.50 -7.16
CA MET A 36 -18.78 -4.02 -6.88
C MET A 36 -17.86 -5.18 -6.47
N GLN A 37 -18.34 -6.07 -5.59
CA GLN A 37 -17.59 -7.24 -5.16
C GLN A 37 -17.32 -8.21 -6.31
N ALA A 38 -18.29 -8.44 -7.20
CA ALA A 38 -18.14 -9.30 -8.37
C ALA A 38 -17.11 -8.72 -9.35
N ILE A 39 -17.15 -7.41 -9.62
CA ILE A 39 -16.19 -6.72 -10.47
C ILE A 39 -14.76 -6.81 -9.89
N ALA A 40 -14.60 -6.53 -8.59
CA ALA A 40 -13.30 -6.62 -7.93
C ALA A 40 -12.73 -8.05 -7.97
N SER A 41 -13.59 -9.06 -7.81
CA SER A 41 -13.22 -10.47 -7.93
C SER A 41 -12.78 -10.85 -9.34
N GLU A 42 -13.49 -10.36 -10.38
CA GLU A 42 -13.15 -10.63 -11.79
C GLU A 42 -11.84 -9.94 -12.21
N LEU A 43 -11.61 -8.69 -11.78
CA LEU A 43 -10.36 -7.97 -12.05
C LEU A 43 -9.17 -8.62 -11.36
N GLY A 44 -9.37 -9.14 -10.13
CA GLY A 44 -8.37 -9.93 -9.42
C GLY A 44 -7.13 -9.16 -8.95
N ALA A 45 -7.15 -7.82 -9.04
CA ALA A 45 -6.15 -6.96 -8.39
C ALA A 45 -6.25 -7.09 -6.86
N SER A 46 -5.24 -6.64 -6.11
CA SER A 46 -5.28 -6.71 -4.64
C SER A 46 -6.46 -5.94 -4.09
N GLU A 47 -6.72 -4.75 -4.65
CA GLU A 47 -7.87 -3.92 -4.38
C GLU A 47 -8.37 -3.25 -5.67
N THR A 48 -9.67 -3.02 -5.74
CA THR A 48 -10.34 -2.25 -6.79
C THR A 48 -11.03 -1.04 -6.17
N ALA A 49 -10.71 0.16 -6.67
CA ALA A 49 -11.34 1.41 -6.29
C ALA A 49 -12.54 1.72 -7.21
N PHE A 50 -13.69 2.00 -6.60
CA PHE A 50 -14.91 2.44 -7.29
C PHE A 50 -15.14 3.91 -6.98
N LEU A 51 -14.83 4.78 -7.94
CA LEU A 51 -15.01 6.23 -7.80
C LEU A 51 -16.49 6.60 -7.93
N ARG A 52 -16.92 7.55 -7.11
CA ARG A 52 -18.33 7.95 -6.95
C ARG A 52 -18.45 9.45 -6.73
N SER A 53 -19.65 9.96 -6.92
CA SER A 53 -20.00 11.33 -6.52
C SER A 53 -20.04 11.45 -4.99
N SER A 54 -19.57 12.58 -4.45
CA SER A 54 -19.65 12.92 -3.01
C SER A 54 -20.44 14.22 -2.81
N GLU A 55 -21.11 14.36 -1.67
CA GLU A 55 -21.70 15.62 -1.22
C GLU A 55 -20.76 16.42 -0.29
N ASP A 56 -19.76 15.77 0.30
CA ASP A 56 -18.90 16.31 1.36
C ASP A 56 -17.42 16.48 0.94
N ALA A 57 -17.04 15.95 -0.22
CA ALA A 57 -15.70 16.02 -0.82
C ALA A 57 -15.78 16.17 -2.35
N ASP A 58 -14.65 16.32 -3.03
CA ASP A 58 -14.63 16.40 -4.49
C ASP A 58 -15.09 15.09 -5.16
N ARG A 59 -14.75 13.94 -4.55
CA ARG A 59 -15.19 12.60 -4.94
C ARG A 59 -15.33 11.68 -3.72
N ALA A 60 -16.08 10.60 -3.88
CA ALA A 60 -16.12 9.48 -2.95
C ALA A 60 -15.51 8.23 -3.60
N VAL A 61 -15.09 7.27 -2.77
CA VAL A 61 -14.56 5.99 -3.24
C VAL A 61 -14.85 4.87 -2.26
N ARG A 62 -15.09 3.68 -2.82
CA ARG A 62 -15.14 2.42 -2.07
C ARG A 62 -14.07 1.48 -2.58
N TYR A 63 -13.48 0.69 -1.70
CA TYR A 63 -12.39 -0.21 -2.03
C TYR A 63 -12.79 -1.65 -1.77
N PHE A 64 -12.63 -2.52 -2.76
CA PHE A 64 -12.91 -3.93 -2.63
C PHE A 64 -11.66 -4.74 -2.95
N THR A 65 -11.28 -5.62 -2.03
CA THR A 65 -10.47 -6.78 -2.39
C THR A 65 -11.33 -7.76 -3.21
N PRO A 66 -10.74 -8.82 -3.80
CA PRO A 66 -11.52 -9.88 -4.43
C PRO A 66 -12.50 -10.62 -3.51
N ARG A 67 -12.51 -10.33 -2.19
CA ARG A 67 -13.29 -11.09 -1.20
C ARG A 67 -14.14 -10.26 -0.25
N THR A 68 -13.77 -9.00 -0.02
CA THR A 68 -14.46 -8.11 0.91
C THR A 68 -14.14 -6.65 0.58
N GLU A 69 -15.05 -5.77 0.98
CA GLU A 69 -14.78 -4.34 1.11
C GLU A 69 -13.74 -4.06 2.20
N VAL A 70 -12.96 -3.00 2.01
CA VAL A 70 -12.01 -2.45 2.98
C VAL A 70 -12.18 -0.92 3.06
N ASP A 71 -11.98 -0.36 4.25
CA ASP A 71 -12.31 1.05 4.50
C ASP A 71 -11.39 2.04 3.75
N MET A 72 -10.15 1.64 3.44
CA MET A 72 -9.16 2.48 2.76
C MET A 72 -8.06 1.64 2.11
N CYS A 73 -7.59 2.06 0.93
CA CYS A 73 -6.41 1.49 0.26
C CYS A 73 -5.56 2.55 -0.45
N GLY A 74 -4.34 2.78 0.05
CA GLY A 74 -3.49 3.88 -0.43
C GLY A 74 -3.02 3.77 -1.89
N HIS A 75 -2.62 2.58 -2.35
CA HIS A 75 -2.14 2.44 -3.74
C HIS A 75 -3.29 2.58 -4.74
N ALA A 76 -4.50 2.11 -4.40
CA ALA A 76 -5.70 2.28 -5.21
C ALA A 76 -6.14 3.76 -5.25
N THR A 77 -5.95 4.52 -4.16
CA THR A 77 -6.13 5.98 -4.15
C THR A 77 -5.19 6.68 -5.14
N ILE A 78 -3.89 6.33 -5.08
CA ILE A 78 -2.85 6.90 -5.95
C ILE A 78 -3.14 6.55 -7.41
N ALA A 79 -3.42 5.27 -7.70
CA ALA A 79 -3.83 4.81 -9.02
C ALA A 79 -5.04 5.58 -9.57
N SER A 80 -6.07 5.77 -8.74
CA SER A 80 -7.30 6.46 -9.15
C SER A 80 -7.05 7.93 -9.51
N HIS A 81 -6.31 8.68 -8.68
CA HIS A 81 -6.05 10.09 -8.95
C HIS A 81 -5.05 10.30 -10.08
N ALA A 82 -4.03 9.45 -10.21
CA ALA A 82 -3.11 9.48 -11.33
C ALA A 82 -3.85 9.24 -12.65
N TYR A 83 -4.78 8.27 -12.68
CA TYR A 83 -5.65 8.04 -13.84
C TYR A 83 -6.55 9.24 -14.16
N LEU A 84 -7.21 9.82 -13.16
CA LEU A 84 -8.07 10.99 -13.37
C LEU A 84 -7.26 12.17 -13.93
N TYR A 85 -6.05 12.40 -13.41
CA TYR A 85 -5.15 13.43 -13.90
C TYR A 85 -4.67 13.15 -15.33
N GLU A 86 -4.28 11.91 -15.63
CA GLU A 86 -3.91 11.47 -16.99
C GLU A 86 -5.01 11.74 -18.02
N ARG A 87 -6.28 11.67 -17.60
CA ARG A 87 -7.47 11.87 -18.44
C ARG A 87 -7.97 13.31 -18.51
N ASP A 88 -7.26 14.26 -17.91
CA ASP A 88 -7.70 15.65 -17.77
C ASP A 88 -9.06 15.80 -17.05
N GLU A 89 -9.44 14.82 -16.21
CA GLU A 89 -10.69 14.83 -15.42
C GLU A 89 -10.52 15.60 -14.09
N ILE A 90 -9.28 15.80 -13.66
CA ILE A 90 -8.89 16.68 -12.55
C ILE A 90 -7.64 17.48 -12.93
N GLU A 91 -7.47 18.67 -12.34
CA GLU A 91 -6.26 19.48 -12.49
C GLU A 91 -5.24 19.15 -11.38
N ALA A 92 -3.98 19.58 -11.54
CA ALA A 92 -3.02 19.55 -10.44
C ALA A 92 -3.47 20.49 -9.30
N GLY A 93 -3.18 20.10 -8.06
CA GLY A 93 -3.58 20.82 -6.85
C GLY A 93 -4.08 19.89 -5.74
N ASP A 94 -4.72 20.51 -4.75
CA ASP A 94 -5.33 19.80 -3.62
C ASP A 94 -6.75 19.33 -3.96
N HIS A 95 -7.04 18.08 -3.64
CA HIS A 95 -8.32 17.41 -3.81
C HIS A 95 -8.73 16.72 -2.51
N THR A 96 -10.03 16.51 -2.34
CA THR A 96 -10.61 15.80 -1.20
C THR A 96 -11.30 14.53 -1.65
N LEU A 97 -11.07 13.43 -0.92
CA LEU A 97 -11.61 12.11 -1.23
C LEU A 97 -12.33 11.51 -0.02
N GLU A 98 -13.64 11.35 -0.12
CA GLU A 98 -14.45 10.68 0.89
C GLU A 98 -14.27 9.15 0.82
N THR A 99 -13.95 8.55 1.97
CA THR A 99 -13.82 7.10 2.17
C THR A 99 -14.62 6.67 3.40
N GLU A 100 -14.81 5.36 3.60
CA GLU A 100 -15.42 4.82 4.84
C GLU A 100 -14.57 5.14 6.08
N ALA A 101 -13.26 5.42 5.92
CA ALA A 101 -12.37 5.85 6.98
C ALA A 101 -12.40 7.38 7.24
N GLY A 102 -13.15 8.14 6.46
CA GLY A 102 -13.22 9.61 6.50
C GLY A 102 -12.73 10.28 5.23
N VAL A 103 -12.72 11.62 5.22
CA VAL A 103 -12.23 12.43 4.09
C VAL A 103 -10.70 12.53 4.15
N LEU A 104 -10.06 12.23 3.03
CA LEU A 104 -8.61 12.31 2.83
C LEU A 104 -8.25 13.52 1.99
N ASP A 105 -7.15 14.18 2.34
CA ASP A 105 -6.51 15.20 1.51
C ASP A 105 -5.52 14.54 0.54
N ILE A 106 -5.67 14.85 -0.74
CA ILE A 106 -4.87 14.34 -1.85
C ILE A 106 -4.24 15.51 -2.60
N GLU A 107 -2.92 15.50 -2.74
CA GLU A 107 -2.20 16.47 -3.58
C GLU A 107 -1.81 15.79 -4.91
N VAL A 108 -2.14 16.42 -6.03
CA VAL A 108 -1.67 16.02 -7.37
C VAL A 108 -0.71 17.07 -7.90
N THR A 109 0.54 16.67 -8.19
CA THR A 109 1.58 17.58 -8.67
C THR A 109 1.46 17.89 -10.16
N GLU A 110 2.13 18.95 -10.65
CA GLU A 110 2.11 19.34 -12.07
C GLU A 110 2.69 18.28 -13.02
N ASP A 111 3.45 17.32 -12.50
CA ASP A 111 4.02 16.18 -13.23
C ASP A 111 3.28 14.86 -12.94
N GLY A 112 2.10 14.92 -12.34
CA GLY A 112 1.19 13.77 -12.16
C GLY A 112 1.51 12.86 -10.99
N GLY A 113 2.43 13.26 -10.10
CA GLY A 113 2.65 12.58 -8.82
C GLY A 113 1.46 12.79 -7.89
N VAL A 114 1.02 11.71 -7.22
CA VAL A 114 -0.10 11.77 -6.28
C VAL A 114 0.43 11.55 -4.87
N TRP A 115 0.02 12.41 -3.95
CA TRP A 115 0.40 12.39 -2.54
C TRP A 115 -0.84 12.28 -1.67
N MET A 116 -0.76 11.45 -0.64
CA MET A 116 -1.83 11.22 0.32
C MET A 116 -1.29 11.35 1.74
N THR A 117 -1.96 12.17 2.55
CA THR A 117 -1.68 12.29 3.98
C THR A 117 -2.15 11.03 4.72
N GLN A 118 -1.33 10.54 5.64
CA GLN A 118 -1.64 9.41 6.51
C GLN A 118 -1.96 9.88 7.94
N ASN A 119 -2.56 8.99 8.74
CA ASN A 119 -2.87 9.31 10.12
C ASN A 119 -1.60 9.55 10.95
N GLN A 120 -1.78 10.22 12.09
CA GLN A 120 -0.70 10.41 13.05
C GLN A 120 -0.09 9.06 13.45
N PRO A 121 1.25 8.95 13.43
CA PRO A 121 1.90 7.67 13.62
C PRO A 121 1.92 7.27 15.10
N GLU A 122 1.78 5.97 15.36
CA GLU A 122 2.08 5.35 16.65
C GLU A 122 3.23 4.37 16.50
N ILE A 123 4.33 4.61 17.23
CA ILE A 123 5.53 3.79 17.19
C ILE A 123 5.84 3.28 18.60
N ARG A 124 6.15 1.99 18.72
CA ARG A 124 6.66 1.41 19.96
C ARG A 124 7.64 0.28 19.68
N ARG A 125 8.71 0.22 20.49
CA ARG A 125 9.62 -0.93 20.51
C ARG A 125 8.83 -2.20 20.85
N VAL A 126 9.24 -3.30 20.23
CA VAL A 126 8.71 -4.62 20.52
C VAL A 126 9.81 -5.43 21.21
N ASP A 127 9.44 -6.06 22.33
CA ASP A 127 10.30 -7.01 23.03
C ASP A 127 10.12 -8.39 22.38
N LEU A 128 10.80 -8.59 21.26
CA LEU A 128 10.82 -9.85 20.52
C LEU A 128 12.26 -10.37 20.44
N ASP A 129 12.40 -11.68 20.65
CA ASP A 129 13.65 -12.38 20.51
C ASP A 129 14.13 -12.36 19.04
N TYR A 130 15.37 -11.90 18.83
CA TYR A 130 15.96 -11.74 17.49
C TYR A 130 16.21 -13.09 16.82
N ASP A 131 16.58 -14.15 17.55
CA ASP A 131 16.75 -15.49 16.99
C ASP A 131 15.41 -16.00 16.46
N ARG A 132 14.32 -15.80 17.23
CA ARG A 132 12.97 -16.18 16.79
C ARG A 132 12.52 -15.42 15.54
N MET A 133 12.87 -14.13 15.45
CA MET A 133 12.55 -13.33 14.27
C MET A 133 13.39 -13.76 13.06
N ALA A 134 14.68 -14.03 13.25
CA ALA A 134 15.59 -14.49 12.21
C ALA A 134 15.16 -15.86 11.66
N ASP A 135 14.79 -16.80 12.55
CA ASP A 135 14.22 -18.10 12.18
C ASP A 135 12.96 -17.94 11.31
N ALA A 136 12.05 -17.02 11.68
CA ALA A 136 10.83 -16.77 10.92
C ALA A 136 11.08 -16.12 9.55
N LEU A 137 12.20 -15.41 9.38
CA LEU A 137 12.62 -14.80 8.12
C LEU A 137 13.57 -15.70 7.30
N GLY A 138 13.99 -16.84 7.84
CA GLY A 138 14.90 -17.77 7.18
C GLY A 138 16.34 -17.25 7.05
N VAL A 139 16.81 -16.43 7.99
CA VAL A 139 18.17 -15.85 7.97
C VAL A 139 18.94 -16.08 9.27
N ASP A 140 20.25 -15.86 9.23
CA ASP A 140 21.09 -15.83 10.43
C ASP A 140 20.74 -14.58 11.27
N VAL A 141 20.74 -14.70 12.59
CA VAL A 141 20.42 -13.60 13.51
C VAL A 141 21.32 -12.38 13.31
N ALA A 142 22.57 -12.60 12.89
CA ALA A 142 23.51 -11.51 12.58
C ALA A 142 23.04 -10.63 11.41
N ALA A 143 22.07 -11.05 10.60
CA ALA A 143 21.45 -10.21 9.57
C ALA A 143 20.56 -9.10 10.15
N LEU A 144 20.02 -9.32 11.35
CA LEU A 144 19.15 -8.39 12.07
C LEU A 144 19.91 -7.52 13.08
N GLU A 145 21.19 -7.82 13.30
CA GLU A 145 22.10 -7.06 14.16
C GLU A 145 22.95 -6.07 13.34
N ASP A 146 23.48 -5.05 14.02
CA ASP A 146 24.42 -4.07 13.44
C ASP A 146 23.89 -3.31 12.20
N VAL A 147 22.58 -3.02 12.11
CA VAL A 147 21.93 -2.34 10.97
C VAL A 147 22.15 -0.81 10.94
N GLY A 148 23.37 -0.36 11.23
CA GLY A 148 23.71 1.06 11.33
C GLY A 148 23.41 1.63 12.72
N ALA A 149 22.53 2.65 12.82
CA ALA A 149 22.07 3.16 14.12
C ALA A 149 21.38 2.04 14.93
N ASP A 150 21.26 2.19 16.25
CA ASP A 150 20.59 1.24 17.16
C ASP A 150 19.07 1.13 16.89
N LEU A 151 18.70 0.68 15.69
CA LEU A 151 17.36 0.57 15.15
C LEU A 151 16.72 -0.72 15.68
N PRO A 152 15.71 -0.62 16.56
CA PRO A 152 15.11 -1.79 17.19
C PRO A 152 14.02 -2.40 16.31
N LEU A 153 13.67 -3.65 16.57
CA LEU A 153 12.36 -4.17 16.17
C LEU A 153 11.26 -3.30 16.79
N ALA A 154 10.33 -2.82 15.97
CA ALA A 154 9.26 -1.97 16.45
C ALA A 154 7.96 -2.21 15.70
N ARG A 155 6.86 -1.98 16.40
CA ARG A 155 5.55 -1.80 15.79
C ARG A 155 5.44 -0.33 15.38
N SER A 156 5.15 -0.10 14.11
CA SER A 156 4.85 1.23 13.58
C SER A 156 3.52 1.21 12.81
N THR A 157 2.72 2.25 12.93
CA THR A 157 1.44 2.40 12.23
C THR A 157 1.16 3.85 11.90
N THR A 158 0.53 4.08 10.76
CA THR A 158 -0.16 5.32 10.36
C THR A 158 -1.63 5.02 10.00
N GLY A 159 -2.15 3.92 10.54
CA GLY A 159 -3.48 3.36 10.27
C GLY A 159 -3.42 1.84 10.43
N LEU A 160 -2.67 1.16 9.55
CA LEU A 160 -2.41 -0.28 9.62
C LEU A 160 -1.04 -0.56 10.28
N PRO A 161 -0.98 -1.37 11.35
CA PRO A 161 0.28 -1.64 12.06
C PRO A 161 1.16 -2.69 11.38
N PHE A 162 2.46 -2.41 11.29
CA PHE A 162 3.48 -3.30 10.76
C PHE A 162 4.60 -3.52 11.79
N LEU A 163 5.17 -4.73 11.79
CA LEU A 163 6.42 -5.01 12.50
C LEU A 163 7.57 -4.61 11.57
N VAL A 164 8.25 -3.52 11.93
CA VAL A 164 9.37 -2.96 11.18
C VAL A 164 10.66 -3.63 11.61
N ILE A 165 11.39 -4.18 10.64
CA ILE A 165 12.57 -5.01 10.87
C ILE A 165 13.74 -4.46 10.02
N PRO A 166 14.72 -3.80 10.64
CA PRO A 166 15.94 -3.45 9.95
C PRO A 166 16.79 -4.70 9.65
N VAL A 167 17.40 -4.76 8.47
CA VAL A 167 18.31 -5.80 7.98
C VAL A 167 19.58 -5.13 7.43
N ASN A 168 20.76 -5.61 7.78
CA ASN A 168 22.02 -4.88 7.55
C ASN A 168 22.49 -4.79 6.09
N PHE A 169 22.18 -5.76 5.23
CA PHE A 169 22.62 -5.79 3.83
C PHE A 169 21.53 -6.28 2.88
N LEU A 170 21.60 -5.83 1.63
CA LEU A 170 20.70 -6.27 0.56
C LEU A 170 20.85 -7.77 0.28
N GLU A 171 22.06 -8.32 0.43
CA GLU A 171 22.28 -9.75 0.30
C GLU A 171 21.43 -10.55 1.29
N HIS A 172 21.26 -10.09 2.53
CA HIS A 172 20.39 -10.79 3.49
C HIS A 172 18.92 -10.56 3.19
N LEU A 173 18.52 -9.32 2.87
CA LEU A 173 17.12 -8.99 2.55
C LEU A 173 16.62 -9.72 1.28
N SER A 174 17.47 -9.85 0.27
CA SER A 174 17.17 -10.60 -0.96
C SER A 174 17.03 -12.09 -0.73
N ASN A 175 17.79 -12.65 0.21
CA ASN A 175 17.79 -14.08 0.53
C ASN A 175 16.79 -14.47 1.64
N LEU A 176 15.94 -13.56 2.14
CA LEU A 176 14.90 -13.98 3.11
C LEU A 176 14.04 -15.10 2.50
N ASP A 177 13.81 -16.14 3.30
CA ASP A 177 12.95 -17.28 3.01
C ASP A 177 11.90 -17.39 4.13
N PRO A 178 10.86 -16.55 4.12
CA PRO A 178 10.00 -16.38 5.29
C PRO A 178 9.10 -17.60 5.53
N ASP A 179 9.08 -18.09 6.76
CA ASP A 179 8.03 -19.01 7.22
C ASP A 179 6.75 -18.21 7.45
N MET A 180 5.86 -18.23 6.46
CA MET A 180 4.60 -17.49 6.48
C MET A 180 3.70 -17.84 7.68
N ALA A 181 3.78 -19.06 8.21
CA ALA A 181 3.03 -19.43 9.41
C ALA A 181 3.64 -18.79 10.67
N ALA A 182 4.97 -18.80 10.79
CA ALA A 182 5.68 -18.14 11.88
C ALA A 182 5.48 -16.62 11.85
N ILE A 183 5.57 -15.99 10.67
CA ILE A 183 5.27 -14.56 10.48
C ILE A 183 3.84 -14.24 10.91
N ALA A 184 2.86 -15.06 10.49
CA ALA A 184 1.48 -14.87 10.91
C ALA A 184 1.28 -15.01 12.43
N GLU A 185 2.02 -15.90 13.09
CA GLU A 185 2.00 -16.04 14.56
C GLU A 185 2.60 -14.81 15.25
N LEU A 186 3.78 -14.39 14.83
CA LEU A 186 4.47 -13.19 15.35
C LEU A 186 3.60 -11.94 15.19
N SER A 187 3.03 -11.72 14.00
CA SER A 187 2.13 -10.59 13.75
C SER A 187 0.84 -10.64 14.59
N ARG A 188 0.40 -11.79 15.08
CA ARG A 188 -0.71 -11.84 16.07
C ARG A 188 -0.24 -11.46 17.46
N GLU A 189 0.94 -11.91 17.87
CA GLU A 189 1.52 -11.61 19.18
C GLU A 189 1.78 -10.12 19.37
N VAL A 190 2.28 -9.45 18.33
CA VAL A 190 2.67 -8.03 18.40
C VAL A 190 1.60 -7.07 17.88
N ASP A 191 0.41 -7.58 17.52
CA ASP A 191 -0.71 -6.81 16.96
C ASP A 191 -0.32 -6.02 15.70
N THR A 192 0.14 -6.74 14.67
CA THR A 192 0.47 -6.18 13.35
C THR A 192 -0.26 -6.94 12.24
N ALA A 193 -0.45 -6.29 11.09
CA ALA A 193 -0.95 -6.89 9.86
C ALA A 193 0.09 -7.81 9.21
N GLY A 194 1.36 -7.43 9.33
CA GLY A 194 2.49 -8.13 8.74
C GLY A 194 3.83 -7.61 9.23
N VAL A 195 4.86 -7.93 8.45
CA VAL A 195 6.25 -7.53 8.65
C VAL A 195 6.69 -6.67 7.47
N TYR A 196 7.41 -5.59 7.76
CA TYR A 196 8.14 -4.80 6.77
C TYR A 196 9.64 -4.89 7.10
N ALA A 197 10.36 -5.71 6.35
CA ALA A 197 11.80 -5.86 6.47
C ALA A 197 12.49 -4.90 5.50
N PHE A 198 13.52 -4.18 5.94
CA PHE A 198 14.19 -3.20 5.08
C PHE A 198 15.70 -3.14 5.33
N THR A 199 16.43 -2.64 4.34
CA THR A 199 17.85 -2.32 4.46
C THR A 199 18.15 -0.97 3.81
N PHE A 200 19.22 -0.28 4.27
CA PHE A 200 19.73 0.93 3.61
C PHE A 200 20.64 0.63 2.41
N ASP A 201 20.95 -0.64 2.16
CA ASP A 201 21.70 -1.10 0.98
C ASP A 201 20.75 -1.29 -0.20
N THR A 202 20.71 -0.32 -1.13
CA THR A 202 19.70 -0.24 -2.19
C THR A 202 20.26 -0.61 -3.57
N LEU A 203 19.37 -0.99 -4.49
CA LEU A 203 19.67 -1.19 -5.90
C LEU A 203 19.83 0.16 -6.60
N GLU A 204 18.92 1.11 -6.35
CA GLU A 204 18.99 2.45 -6.91
C GLU A 204 19.70 3.41 -5.96
N GLN A 205 20.61 4.23 -6.50
CA GLN A 205 21.43 5.16 -5.72
C GLN A 205 20.60 6.27 -5.04
N GLU A 206 19.46 6.61 -5.61
CA GLU A 206 18.56 7.65 -5.09
C GLU A 206 17.61 7.13 -4.01
N SER A 207 17.46 5.80 -3.91
CA SER A 207 16.66 5.16 -2.88
C SER A 207 17.32 5.32 -1.50
N THR A 208 16.49 5.65 -0.52
CA THR A 208 16.86 5.68 0.90
C THR A 208 16.92 4.29 1.50
N LEU A 209 16.00 3.40 1.13
CA LEU A 209 15.99 2.00 1.59
C LEU A 209 15.32 1.07 0.57
N HIS A 210 15.65 -0.21 0.70
CA HIS A 210 14.99 -1.30 0.00
C HIS A 210 14.13 -2.07 1.00
N GLY A 211 12.86 -2.27 0.67
CA GLY A 211 11.87 -2.94 1.52
C GLY A 211 11.34 -4.24 0.95
N ARG A 212 10.80 -5.08 1.83
CA ARG A 212 9.93 -6.23 1.52
C ARG A 212 8.82 -6.29 2.56
N MET A 213 7.58 -6.54 2.13
CA MET A 213 6.42 -6.60 3.02
C MET A 213 5.73 -7.95 2.94
N PHE A 214 5.57 -8.61 4.08
CA PHE A 214 4.91 -9.91 4.20
C PHE A 214 3.69 -9.79 5.12
N ALA A 215 2.49 -10.08 4.61
CA ALA A 215 1.23 -10.00 5.37
C ALA A 215 0.38 -11.28 5.23
N PRO A 216 0.90 -12.47 5.60
CA PRO A 216 0.21 -13.74 5.39
C PRO A 216 -1.13 -13.84 6.12
N LYS A 217 -1.35 -13.07 7.20
CA LYS A 217 -2.66 -12.97 7.88
C LYS A 217 -3.74 -12.38 6.99
N ALA A 218 -3.38 -11.47 6.09
CA ALA A 218 -4.26 -10.88 5.09
C ALA A 218 -4.37 -11.74 3.81
N GLY A 219 -3.71 -12.90 3.77
CA GLY A 219 -3.66 -13.75 2.58
C GLY A 219 -2.68 -13.25 1.51
N VAL A 220 -1.81 -12.29 1.85
CA VAL A 220 -0.78 -11.73 0.97
C VAL A 220 0.58 -12.25 1.42
N PRO A 221 1.16 -13.25 0.72
CA PRO A 221 2.48 -13.77 1.09
C PRO A 221 3.54 -12.67 1.05
N GLU A 222 3.62 -11.94 -0.05
CA GLU A 222 4.48 -10.76 -0.22
C GLU A 222 3.74 -9.72 -1.08
N ASP A 223 3.69 -8.48 -0.61
CA ASP A 223 3.06 -7.35 -1.32
C ASP A 223 4.13 -6.60 -2.14
N PRO A 224 3.89 -6.28 -3.43
CA PRO A 224 4.90 -5.69 -4.29
C PRO A 224 5.33 -4.29 -3.82
N VAL A 225 4.40 -3.39 -3.51
CA VAL A 225 4.74 -2.04 -3.05
C VAL A 225 3.69 -1.51 -2.06
N THR A 226 4.12 -1.23 -0.83
CA THR A 226 3.21 -0.97 0.29
C THR A 226 3.32 0.47 0.80
N GLY A 227 2.49 1.37 0.28
CA GLY A 227 2.49 2.78 0.69
C GLY A 227 2.16 3.01 2.17
N THR A 228 1.21 2.26 2.73
CA THR A 228 0.87 2.34 4.16
C THR A 228 2.03 1.96 5.07
N ALA A 229 2.74 0.87 4.75
CA ALA A 229 3.92 0.47 5.49
C ALA A 229 5.08 1.46 5.30
N SER A 230 5.24 2.01 4.11
CA SER A 230 6.29 3.00 3.81
C SER A 230 6.15 4.26 4.67
N GLY A 231 4.95 4.82 4.80
CA GLY A 231 4.75 5.96 5.70
C GLY A 231 5.00 5.62 7.17
N ALA A 232 4.59 4.42 7.62
CA ALA A 232 4.89 3.93 8.96
C ALA A 232 6.40 3.74 9.20
N VAL A 233 7.16 3.28 8.19
CA VAL A 233 8.61 3.16 8.26
C VAL A 233 9.29 4.53 8.27
N GLY A 234 8.83 5.49 7.46
CA GLY A 234 9.33 6.87 7.53
C GLY A 234 9.17 7.48 8.93
N ALA A 235 8.02 7.27 9.57
CA ALA A 235 7.78 7.70 10.95
C ALA A 235 8.69 6.98 11.97
N TYR A 236 8.93 5.67 11.77
CA TYR A 236 9.88 4.88 12.57
C TYR A 236 11.31 5.42 12.47
N LEU A 237 11.78 5.75 11.26
CA LEU A 237 13.13 6.26 11.03
C LEU A 237 13.34 7.60 11.73
N ARG A 238 12.33 8.47 11.76
CA ARG A 238 12.35 9.71 12.53
C ARG A 238 12.38 9.45 14.04
N GLU A 239 11.51 8.58 14.55
CA GLU A 239 11.40 8.28 15.99
C GLU A 239 12.73 7.75 16.55
N PHE A 240 13.40 6.86 15.82
CA PHE A 240 14.67 6.26 16.24
C PHE A 240 15.90 7.00 15.73
N GLN A 241 15.74 8.20 15.16
CA GLN A 241 16.82 9.07 14.71
C GLN A 241 17.81 8.34 13.79
N ALA A 242 17.28 7.65 12.78
CA ALA A 242 18.08 6.88 11.82
C ALA A 242 19.08 7.74 11.04
N PHE A 243 18.85 9.06 10.98
CA PHE A 243 19.70 10.04 10.31
C PHE A 243 20.02 11.20 11.28
N ASP A 244 21.21 11.77 11.15
CA ASP A 244 21.59 13.00 11.87
C ASP A 244 20.67 14.17 11.49
N ASP A 245 20.44 14.32 10.18
CA ASP A 245 19.46 15.23 9.58
C ASP A 245 18.54 14.39 8.67
N LEU A 246 17.26 14.31 9.01
CA LEU A 246 16.29 13.57 8.21
C LEU A 246 16.07 14.30 6.87
N PRO A 247 16.19 13.60 5.72
CA PRO A 247 15.84 14.17 4.42
C PRO A 247 14.40 14.71 4.40
N ASP A 248 14.17 15.77 3.63
CA ASP A 248 12.82 16.33 3.41
C ASP A 248 11.88 15.29 2.77
N GLU A 249 12.46 14.43 1.93
CA GLU A 249 11.79 13.33 1.24
C GLU A 249 12.66 12.08 1.28
N LEU A 250 12.05 10.96 1.64
CA LEU A 250 12.65 9.63 1.62
C LEU A 250 12.10 8.84 0.44
N VAL A 251 12.93 7.98 -0.15
CA VAL A 251 12.59 7.21 -1.36
C VAL A 251 12.74 5.73 -1.06
N PHE A 252 11.64 4.98 -1.07
CA PHE A 252 11.63 3.57 -0.68
C PHE A 252 11.36 2.69 -1.90
N GLU A 253 12.31 1.84 -2.25
CA GLU A 253 12.14 0.85 -3.31
C GLU A 253 11.63 -0.49 -2.74
N GLN A 254 10.70 -1.14 -3.44
CA GLN A 254 10.10 -2.41 -3.03
C GLN A 254 9.76 -3.26 -4.28
N GLY A 255 9.49 -4.55 -4.09
CA GLY A 255 8.84 -5.39 -5.11
C GLY A 255 9.76 -6.02 -6.15
N HIS A 256 11.06 -5.72 -6.10
CA HIS A 256 12.09 -6.27 -6.99
C HIS A 256 12.16 -7.81 -6.95
N PHE A 257 11.89 -8.42 -5.79
CA PHE A 257 11.95 -9.88 -5.61
C PHE A 257 10.65 -10.61 -5.97
N VAL A 258 9.60 -9.87 -6.35
CA VAL A 258 8.34 -10.41 -6.90
C VAL A 258 8.09 -9.91 -8.32
N ASP A 259 9.16 -9.48 -9.02
CA ASP A 259 9.14 -8.98 -10.40
C ASP A 259 8.18 -7.78 -10.62
N ARG A 260 7.98 -6.97 -9.58
CA ARG A 260 7.13 -5.77 -9.61
C ARG A 260 7.79 -4.59 -8.90
N PRO A 261 8.92 -4.09 -9.43
CA PRO A 261 9.64 -3.00 -8.81
C PRO A 261 8.77 -1.75 -8.73
N GLY A 262 8.85 -1.03 -7.61
CA GLY A 262 8.22 0.28 -7.50
C GLY A 262 8.78 1.10 -6.35
N THR A 263 8.41 2.37 -6.36
CA THR A 263 9.01 3.42 -5.54
C THR A 263 7.94 4.22 -4.81
N VAL A 264 8.04 4.27 -3.49
CA VAL A 264 7.21 5.12 -2.63
C VAL A 264 8.03 6.29 -2.14
N TYR A 265 7.51 7.49 -2.32
CA TYR A 265 8.08 8.70 -1.75
C TYR A 265 7.41 9.00 -0.42
N VAL A 266 8.18 9.38 0.59
CA VAL A 266 7.68 9.57 1.96
C VAL A 266 8.18 10.90 2.50
N ARG A 267 7.25 11.76 2.92
CA ARG A 267 7.52 13.01 3.64
C ARG A 267 7.16 12.83 5.11
N VAL A 268 8.10 13.16 5.99
CA VAL A 268 7.98 12.93 7.45
C VAL A 268 7.98 14.26 8.19
N GLY A 269 6.97 15.10 7.92
CA GLY A 269 6.81 16.43 8.49
C GLY A 269 5.95 16.46 9.75
N ALA A 270 5.14 17.53 9.90
CA ALA A 270 4.10 17.57 10.92
C ALA A 270 3.09 16.42 10.75
N GLU A 271 2.83 16.08 9.48
CA GLU A 271 2.05 14.94 9.05
C GLU A 271 2.94 14.00 8.23
N ILE A 272 2.53 12.74 8.15
CA ILE A 272 3.18 11.76 7.29
C ILE A 272 2.43 11.76 5.97
N ALA A 273 3.14 11.94 4.86
CA ALA A 273 2.55 11.82 3.53
C ALA A 273 3.32 10.78 2.72
N VAL A 274 2.59 10.01 1.93
CA VAL A 274 3.16 9.06 0.98
C VAL A 274 2.71 9.42 -0.42
N GLY A 275 3.59 9.28 -1.40
CA GLY A 275 3.26 9.58 -2.77
C GLY A 275 4.02 8.75 -3.78
N GLY A 276 3.63 8.91 -5.02
CA GLY A 276 4.23 8.26 -6.16
C GLY A 276 3.44 8.49 -7.44
N TRP A 277 3.91 7.87 -8.51
CA TRP A 277 3.27 7.90 -9.83
C TRP A 277 2.51 6.62 -10.07
N ALA A 278 1.63 6.64 -11.07
CA ALA A 278 0.98 5.43 -11.54
C ALA A 278 0.84 5.45 -13.06
N VAL A 279 0.69 4.27 -13.65
CA VAL A 279 0.54 4.09 -15.09
C VAL A 279 -0.59 3.12 -15.40
N THR A 280 -1.44 3.48 -16.36
CA THR A 280 -2.54 2.62 -16.83
C THR A 280 -1.97 1.45 -17.65
N ALA A 281 -2.10 0.22 -17.15
CA ALA A 281 -1.63 -1.00 -17.83
C ALA A 281 -2.71 -1.67 -18.68
N LEU A 282 -3.97 -1.57 -18.24
CA LEU A 282 -5.13 -2.08 -18.95
C LEU A 282 -6.28 -1.08 -18.83
N ASP A 283 -6.95 -0.80 -19.96
CA ASP A 283 -8.17 0.00 -20.02
C ASP A 283 -9.18 -0.72 -20.91
N GLY A 284 -10.37 -0.98 -20.40
CA GLY A 284 -11.42 -1.67 -21.13
C GLY A 284 -12.78 -1.58 -20.45
N ASP A 285 -13.70 -2.40 -20.95
CA ASP A 285 -15.09 -2.44 -20.51
C ASP A 285 -15.41 -3.81 -19.89
N LEU A 286 -16.10 -3.80 -18.74
CA LEU A 286 -16.65 -4.98 -18.08
C LEU A 286 -18.17 -4.98 -18.18
N VAL A 287 -18.73 -6.15 -18.48
CA VAL A 287 -20.17 -6.39 -18.48
C VAL A 287 -20.61 -6.69 -17.05
N VAL A 288 -21.47 -5.86 -16.49
CA VAL A 288 -21.92 -5.98 -15.10
C VAL A 288 -23.08 -6.97 -15.00
N PRO A 289 -23.06 -7.91 -14.02
CA PRO A 289 -24.18 -8.81 -13.80
C PRO A 289 -25.45 -8.05 -13.41
N GLU A 290 -26.60 -8.57 -13.82
CA GLU A 290 -27.89 -8.11 -13.31
C GLU A 290 -27.99 -8.48 -11.84
N THR A 291 -28.50 -7.59 -11.01
CA THR A 291 -28.77 -7.87 -9.60
C THR A 291 -30.07 -8.66 -9.53
N GLU A 292 -30.07 -9.74 -8.77
CA GLU A 292 -31.31 -10.44 -8.46
C GLU A 292 -32.12 -9.47 -7.58
N ASP A 293 -33.01 -8.70 -8.19
CA ASP A 293 -34.14 -8.12 -7.45
C ASP A 293 -34.72 -9.28 -6.64
N ASP A 294 -34.94 -9.06 -5.34
CA ASP A 294 -35.63 -9.97 -4.41
C ASP A 294 -37.04 -10.32 -4.99
N ASP A 295 -37.08 -11.16 -6.01
CA ASP A 295 -38.22 -11.98 -6.37
C ASP A 295 -38.28 -13.01 -5.25
N ILE A 296 -38.81 -12.55 -4.11
CA ILE A 296 -39.37 -13.40 -3.07
C ILE A 296 -40.22 -14.41 -3.83
N ILE A 297 -39.70 -15.62 -3.98
CA ILE A 297 -40.49 -16.76 -4.41
C ILE A 297 -41.54 -16.94 -3.31
N GLU A 298 -42.72 -16.36 -3.50
CA GLU A 298 -43.89 -16.71 -2.70
C GLU A 298 -44.17 -18.20 -2.97
N VAL A 299 -43.77 -19.05 -2.02
CA VAL A 299 -44.09 -20.48 -1.96
C VAL A 299 -45.48 -20.68 -1.38
#